data_AF-A0A6L4A985-F1
#
_entry.id   AF-A0A6L4A985-F1
#
_cell.length_a   1.000
_cell.length_b   1.000
_cell.length_c   1.000
_cell.angle_alpha   90.00
_cell.angle_beta   90.00
_cell.angle_gamma   90.00
#
_symmetry.space_group_name_H-M   'P 1'
#
loop_
_entity.id
_entity.type
_entity.pdbx_description
1 polymer ?
#
loop_
_entity_poly.entity_id
_entity_poly.type
_entity_poly.pdbx_seq_one_letter_code
_entity_poly.pdbx_strand_id
1 'polypeptide(L)'
;MSDFNINTHEWYHPAPSIVENAHIRDYEEVYKRAAADPEAFWAERASELHWFTPWEKVLDASNAPFFKWFVGGKTNIAYNALDRHVKTWRKNKLALIWEGEPGDQHTYSYWRLWQETNKFANVLRSMGVRKGDRVTIYMGRVPELVIAMLACAKIGAIHSVVYGGFSEHALADRIEDAQSRVVVTQDASWLRGQIVELKKVVDEAVHRQPIVETVIVFKRTGHGVKMEQGRDYWWHDLMGLPIASPQCETEVMDAEDPLFILYTSGTTGKPKGVLHTHGGYQVYTSTTLKWVFDVNDDDRYWCAADPGWITGHSYIVYAPLILGATGFLYEGAPNHPYPNRWWKMIEYYGISILYTAPTAIRGLMRFGEAWPNRHNLSSLRLLGSVGEPIN
;
A
#
# COMPACT_ATOMS: atom_id res chain seq x y z
N MET A 1 -11.08 -35.58 15.49
CA MET A 1 -10.48 -34.77 16.57
C MET A 1 -9.11 -35.36 16.82
N SER A 2 -8.11 -34.93 16.06
CA SER A 2 -6.71 -35.25 16.35
C SER A 2 -6.24 -34.27 17.41
N ASP A 3 -5.56 -34.81 18.42
CA ASP A 3 -5.09 -34.13 19.62
C ASP A 3 -4.21 -32.92 19.29
N PHE A 4 -4.72 -31.71 19.51
CA PHE A 4 -3.91 -30.50 19.48
C PHE A 4 -3.15 -30.42 20.81
N ASN A 5 -1.92 -30.92 20.83
CA ASN A 5 -1.07 -30.94 22.01
C ASN A 5 -0.27 -29.63 22.09
N ILE A 6 -0.65 -28.72 23.00
CA ILE A 6 -0.02 -27.40 23.21
C ILE A 6 1.45 -27.50 23.69
N ASN A 7 1.94 -28.72 23.99
CA ASN A 7 3.28 -28.97 24.53
C ASN A 7 4.31 -29.50 23.52
N THR A 8 4.06 -29.44 22.21
CA THR A 8 5.06 -29.82 21.23
C THR A 8 5.85 -28.60 20.76
N HIS A 9 7.14 -28.52 21.13
CA HIS A 9 8.13 -27.73 20.37
C HIS A 9 8.33 -28.39 18.99
N GLU A 10 7.28 -28.41 18.17
CA GLU A 10 7.32 -28.90 16.80
C GLU A 10 8.04 -27.85 15.94
N TRP A 11 9.24 -28.20 15.50
CA TRP A 11 10.02 -27.40 14.58
C TRP A 11 9.61 -27.75 13.15
N TYR A 12 9.01 -26.79 12.46
CA TYR A 12 8.69 -26.89 11.04
C TYR A 12 9.85 -26.33 10.23
N HIS A 13 10.65 -27.21 9.62
CA HIS A 13 11.73 -26.80 8.73
C HIS A 13 11.21 -26.55 7.32
N PRO A 14 11.73 -25.53 6.60
CA PRO A 14 11.39 -25.34 5.20
C PRO A 14 11.85 -26.54 4.37
N ALA A 15 11.08 -26.88 3.33
CA ALA A 15 11.48 -27.92 2.39
C ALA A 15 12.82 -27.55 1.72
N PRO A 16 13.73 -28.50 1.43
CA PRO A 16 15.03 -28.20 0.84
C PRO A 16 14.95 -27.38 -0.46
N SER A 17 13.95 -27.66 -1.30
CA SER A 17 13.71 -26.92 -2.54
C SER A 17 13.31 -25.46 -2.31
N ILE A 18 12.68 -25.12 -1.18
CA ILE A 18 12.38 -23.74 -0.82
C ILE A 18 13.69 -23.02 -0.42
N VAL A 19 14.55 -23.68 0.37
CA VAL A 19 15.84 -23.10 0.79
C VAL A 19 16.77 -22.87 -0.40
N GLU A 20 16.86 -23.82 -1.32
CA GLU A 20 17.74 -23.73 -2.50
C GLU A 20 17.36 -22.57 -3.43
N ASN A 21 16.06 -22.29 -3.56
CA ASN A 21 15.54 -21.26 -4.45
C ASN A 21 15.31 -19.90 -3.77
N ALA A 22 15.49 -19.79 -2.46
CA ALA A 22 15.29 -18.56 -1.72
C ALA A 22 16.33 -17.49 -2.07
N HIS A 23 15.92 -16.21 -2.03
CA HIS A 23 16.84 -15.05 -2.10
C HIS A 23 17.90 -15.09 -0.99
N ILE A 24 17.54 -15.64 0.18
CA ILE A 24 18.43 -15.79 1.34
C ILE A 24 18.56 -17.27 1.69
N ARG A 25 19.72 -17.84 1.35
CA ARG A 25 20.04 -19.26 1.60
C ARG A 25 20.72 -19.49 2.94
N ASP A 26 21.58 -18.54 3.35
CA ASP A 26 22.27 -18.54 4.63
C ASP A 26 21.89 -17.28 5.42
N TYR A 27 20.89 -17.43 6.29
CA TYR A 27 20.43 -16.37 7.17
C TYR A 27 21.52 -15.90 8.14
N GLU A 28 22.32 -16.83 8.67
CA GLU A 28 23.33 -16.55 9.69
C GLU A 28 24.48 -15.72 9.10
N GLU A 29 24.90 -16.02 7.88
CA GLU A 29 25.89 -15.22 7.16
C GLU A 29 25.38 -13.79 6.93
N VAL A 30 24.16 -13.64 6.42
CA VAL A 30 23.55 -12.34 6.15
C VAL A 30 23.42 -11.52 7.44
N TYR A 31 22.99 -12.15 8.53
CA TYR A 31 22.84 -11.48 9.83
C TYR A 31 24.19 -11.05 10.40
N LYS A 32 25.21 -11.92 10.35
CA LYS A 32 26.58 -11.58 10.76
C LYS A 32 27.13 -10.41 9.98
N ARG A 33 26.93 -10.38 8.66
CA ARG A 33 27.37 -9.28 7.79
C ARG A 33 26.66 -7.96 8.13
N ALA A 34 25.34 -8.00 8.31
CA ALA A 34 24.55 -6.83 8.68
C ALA A 34 24.92 -6.28 10.07
N ALA A 35 25.22 -7.15 11.03
CA ALA A 35 25.63 -6.76 12.38
C ALA A 35 27.06 -6.20 12.43
N ALA A 36 27.96 -6.67 11.57
CA ALA A 36 29.36 -6.22 11.53
C ALA A 36 29.50 -4.78 11.02
N ASP A 37 28.72 -4.41 9.98
CA ASP A 37 28.71 -3.05 9.44
C ASP A 37 27.30 -2.70 8.90
N PRO A 38 26.43 -2.14 9.76
CA PRO A 38 25.06 -1.79 9.37
C PRO A 38 25.01 -0.73 8.26
N GLU A 39 25.93 0.24 8.24
CA GLU A 39 25.94 1.30 7.24
C GLU A 39 26.33 0.75 5.87
N ALA A 40 27.39 -0.05 5.78
CA ALA A 40 27.76 -0.69 4.51
C ALA A 40 26.67 -1.64 4.01
N PHE A 41 26.05 -2.41 4.91
CA PHE A 41 24.95 -3.30 4.57
C PHE A 41 23.75 -2.54 3.96
N TRP A 42 23.31 -1.45 4.60
CA TRP A 42 22.18 -0.67 4.10
C TRP A 42 22.54 0.15 2.86
N ALA A 43 23.79 0.59 2.70
CA ALA A 43 24.28 1.21 1.47
C ALA A 43 24.20 0.24 0.27
N GLU A 44 24.57 -1.03 0.47
CA GLU A 44 24.45 -2.08 -0.55
C GLU A 44 22.99 -2.28 -0.96
N ARG A 45 22.07 -2.42 0.01
CA ARG A 45 20.64 -2.53 -0.26
C ARG A 45 20.08 -1.31 -0.99
N ALA A 46 20.49 -0.10 -0.57
CA ALA A 46 20.05 1.13 -1.21
C ALA A 46 20.55 1.27 -2.66
N SER A 47 21.69 0.67 -3.00
CA SER A 47 22.26 0.71 -4.35
C SER A 47 21.46 -0.12 -5.38
N GLU A 48 20.60 -1.04 -4.93
CA GLU A 48 19.65 -1.78 -5.79
C GLU A 48 18.48 -0.89 -6.28
N LEU A 49 18.34 0.32 -5.73
CA LEU A 49 17.31 1.29 -6.09
C LEU A 49 17.86 2.42 -6.95
N HIS A 50 16.97 3.13 -7.64
CA HIS A 50 17.36 4.32 -8.39
C HIS A 50 17.46 5.54 -7.48
N TRP A 51 18.59 6.23 -7.61
CA TRP A 51 18.89 7.52 -7.00
C TRP A 51 19.27 8.49 -8.12
N PHE A 52 18.64 9.66 -8.15
CA PHE A 52 19.00 10.73 -9.06
C PHE A 52 20.39 11.30 -8.71
N THR A 53 20.68 11.36 -7.40
CA THR A 53 21.98 11.68 -6.84
C THR A 53 22.25 10.70 -5.70
N PRO A 54 23.39 9.99 -5.68
CA PRO A 54 23.78 9.15 -4.55
C PRO A 54 23.91 9.96 -3.25
N TRP A 55 23.77 9.28 -2.12
CA TRP A 55 23.95 9.89 -0.80
C TRP A 55 25.43 10.16 -0.48
N GLU A 56 25.67 11.13 0.40
CA GLU A 56 26.99 11.49 0.92
C GLU A 56 27.30 10.75 2.23
N LYS A 57 26.25 10.46 3.02
CA LYS A 57 26.36 9.77 4.32
C LYS A 57 25.21 8.79 4.50
N VAL A 58 25.49 7.56 4.94
CA VAL A 58 24.47 6.52 5.09
C VAL A 58 23.61 6.77 6.32
N LEU A 59 24.20 7.03 7.48
CA LEU A 59 23.47 7.32 8.71
C LEU A 59 23.98 8.58 9.37
N ASP A 60 23.10 9.55 9.61
CA ASP A 60 23.35 10.64 10.55
C ASP A 60 22.61 10.42 11.87
N ALA A 61 23.38 10.09 12.90
CA ALA A 61 22.92 9.87 14.27
C ALA A 61 23.19 11.07 15.21
N SER A 62 23.70 12.20 14.68
CA SER A 62 24.09 13.36 15.50
C SER A 62 22.95 13.99 16.29
N ASN A 63 21.70 13.83 15.83
CA ASN A 63 20.49 14.34 16.49
C ASN A 63 19.57 13.22 16.99
N ALA A 64 20.13 12.10 17.47
CA ALA A 64 19.34 11.00 18.03
C ALA A 64 18.34 11.50 19.10
N PRO A 65 17.08 11.01 19.13
CA PRO A 65 16.54 9.88 18.37
C PRO A 65 16.01 10.21 16.96
N PHE A 66 16.27 11.41 16.42
CA PHE A 66 15.89 11.82 15.06
C PHE A 66 16.98 11.44 14.05
N PHE A 67 17.09 10.15 13.76
CA PHE A 67 18.03 9.62 12.78
C PHE A 67 17.65 10.03 11.36
N LYS A 68 18.67 10.27 10.52
CA LYS A 68 18.50 10.50 9.08
C LYS A 68 19.31 9.47 8.30
N TRP A 69 18.73 8.93 7.24
CA TRP A 69 19.36 7.92 6.40
C TRP A 69 19.57 8.43 4.98
N PHE A 70 20.72 8.08 4.39
CA PHE A 70 21.09 8.43 3.02
C PHE A 70 21.11 9.95 2.78
N VAL A 71 21.72 10.70 3.72
CA VAL A 71 21.82 12.16 3.69
C VAL A 71 22.49 12.63 2.40
N GLY A 72 21.89 13.65 1.77
CA GLY A 72 22.31 14.19 0.47
C GLY A 72 21.76 13.40 -0.73
N GLY A 73 21.25 12.18 -0.51
CA GLY A 73 20.67 11.34 -1.55
C GLY A 73 19.40 11.95 -2.13
N LYS A 74 19.26 11.91 -3.45
CA LYS A 74 18.06 12.37 -4.17
C LYS A 74 17.35 11.21 -4.84
N THR A 75 16.05 11.07 -4.60
CA THR A 75 15.25 9.92 -5.05
C THR A 75 13.78 10.31 -5.23
N ASN A 76 12.95 9.36 -5.66
CA ASN A 76 11.50 9.42 -5.54
C ASN A 76 10.95 7.99 -5.53
N ILE A 77 10.13 7.66 -4.55
CA ILE A 77 9.63 6.29 -4.36
C ILE A 77 8.67 5.89 -5.48
N ALA A 78 7.90 6.83 -6.04
CA ALA A 78 7.01 6.56 -7.18
C ALA A 78 7.83 6.25 -8.45
N TYR A 79 9.00 6.87 -8.63
CA TYR A 79 9.91 6.53 -9.72
C TYR A 79 10.42 5.10 -9.60
N ASN A 80 10.83 4.70 -8.39
CA ASN A 80 11.25 3.33 -8.12
C ASN A 80 10.10 2.32 -8.23
N ALA A 81 8.87 2.72 -7.92
CA ALA A 81 7.69 1.88 -8.01
C ALA A 81 7.13 1.73 -9.44
N LEU A 82 7.34 2.71 -10.33
CA LEU A 82 6.69 2.72 -11.65
C LEU A 82 7.64 3.11 -12.79
N ASP A 83 8.17 4.34 -12.77
CA ASP A 83 8.88 4.94 -13.90
C ASP A 83 10.11 4.11 -14.35
N ARG A 84 10.84 3.51 -13.40
CA ARG A 84 11.99 2.64 -13.76
C ARG A 84 11.55 1.36 -14.47
N HIS A 85 10.39 0.80 -14.14
CA HIS A 85 9.91 -0.47 -14.69
C HIS A 85 9.32 -0.31 -16.09
N VAL A 86 8.71 0.84 -16.41
CA VAL A 86 8.19 1.08 -17.77
C VAL A 86 9.28 1.23 -18.82
N LYS A 87 10.55 1.35 -18.40
CA LYS A 87 11.76 1.37 -19.25
C LYS A 87 12.36 -0.02 -19.47
N THR A 88 11.81 -1.06 -18.87
CA THR A 88 12.31 -2.44 -18.98
C THR A 88 11.26 -3.37 -19.59
N TRP A 89 11.58 -4.66 -19.68
CA TRP A 89 10.62 -5.70 -20.09
C TRP A 89 9.36 -5.72 -19.21
N ARG A 90 9.44 -5.23 -17.95
CA ARG A 90 8.30 -5.15 -17.03
C ARG A 90 7.22 -4.17 -17.47
N LYS A 91 7.47 -3.31 -18.47
CA LYS A 91 6.48 -2.37 -19.03
C LYS A 91 5.10 -2.99 -19.26
N ASN A 92 5.06 -4.19 -19.85
CA ASN A 92 3.81 -4.90 -20.15
C ASN A 92 3.46 -5.97 -19.11
N LYS A 93 4.31 -6.20 -18.11
CA LYS A 93 4.01 -7.10 -16.98
C LYS A 93 2.86 -6.52 -16.16
N LEU A 94 2.00 -7.39 -15.62
CA LEU A 94 0.96 -7.00 -14.68
C LEU A 94 1.59 -6.43 -13.39
N ALA A 95 1.21 -5.23 -13.02
CA ALA A 95 1.56 -4.60 -11.75
C ALA A 95 0.49 -4.88 -10.69
N LEU A 96 -0.78 -4.75 -11.07
CA LEU A 96 -1.91 -4.88 -10.16
C LEU A 96 -3.04 -5.66 -10.82
N ILE A 97 -3.54 -6.67 -10.12
CA ILE A 97 -4.80 -7.35 -10.38
C ILE A 97 -5.76 -6.95 -9.26
N TRP A 98 -6.98 -6.57 -9.62
CA TRP A 98 -8.00 -6.16 -8.67
C TRP A 98 -9.31 -6.89 -8.92
N GLU A 99 -9.94 -7.33 -7.83
CA GLU A 99 -11.32 -7.79 -7.83
C GLU A 99 -12.14 -6.99 -6.80
N GLY A 100 -13.26 -6.41 -7.26
CA GLY A 100 -14.25 -5.78 -6.42
C GLY A 100 -15.10 -6.81 -5.68
N GLU A 101 -15.75 -6.42 -4.57
CA GLU A 101 -16.62 -7.34 -3.84
C GLU A 101 -17.74 -7.92 -4.71
N PRO A 102 -18.43 -7.13 -5.57
CA PRO A 102 -19.44 -7.63 -6.52
C PRO A 102 -18.88 -8.56 -7.61
N GLY A 103 -17.56 -8.64 -7.78
CA GLY A 103 -16.89 -9.48 -8.78
C GLY A 103 -16.46 -8.75 -10.05
N ASP A 104 -16.56 -7.42 -10.09
CA ASP A 104 -15.92 -6.60 -11.11
C ASP A 104 -14.39 -6.72 -11.03
N GLN A 105 -13.72 -6.70 -12.18
CA GLN A 105 -12.29 -7.00 -12.27
C GLN A 105 -11.56 -5.95 -13.10
N HIS A 106 -10.39 -5.56 -12.62
CA HIS A 106 -9.48 -4.69 -13.35
C HIS A 106 -8.05 -5.21 -13.26
N THR A 107 -7.31 -5.05 -14.34
CA THR A 107 -5.89 -5.40 -14.40
C THR A 107 -5.10 -4.25 -14.96
N TYR A 108 -3.97 -3.95 -14.34
CA TYR A 108 -3.07 -2.90 -14.75
C TYR A 108 -1.70 -3.52 -15.04
N SER A 109 -1.22 -3.34 -16.26
CA SER A 109 0.22 -3.47 -16.50
C SER A 109 0.96 -2.32 -15.82
N TYR A 110 2.28 -2.45 -15.64
CA TYR A 110 3.12 -1.33 -15.18
C TYR A 110 2.93 -0.08 -16.04
N TRP A 111 2.83 -0.25 -17.36
CA TRP A 111 2.53 0.85 -18.28
C TRP A 111 1.19 1.52 -17.96
N ARG A 112 0.12 0.73 -17.78
CA ARG A 112 -1.21 1.29 -17.52
C ARG A 112 -1.28 1.96 -16.16
N LEU A 113 -0.72 1.36 -15.12
CA LEU A 113 -0.68 1.95 -13.78
C LEU A 113 0.14 3.26 -13.78
N TRP A 114 1.30 3.26 -14.44
CA TRP A 114 2.12 4.47 -14.62
C TRP A 114 1.36 5.60 -15.32
N GLN A 115 0.61 5.29 -16.40
CA GLN A 115 -0.20 6.29 -17.08
C GLN A 115 -1.26 6.88 -16.14
N GLU A 116 -2.04 6.04 -15.45
CA GLU A 116 -3.11 6.52 -14.58
C GLU A 116 -2.57 7.30 -13.37
N THR A 117 -1.43 6.90 -12.80
CA THR A 117 -0.71 7.67 -11.79
C THR A 117 -0.26 9.03 -12.31
N ASN A 118 0.32 9.10 -13.50
CA ASN A 118 0.78 10.38 -14.07
C ASN A 118 -0.38 11.34 -14.35
N LYS A 119 -1.49 10.81 -14.88
CA LYS A 119 -2.70 11.60 -15.10
C LYS A 119 -3.22 12.19 -13.79
N PHE A 120 -3.36 11.34 -12.76
CA PHE A 120 -3.88 11.81 -11.48
C PHE A 120 -2.90 12.77 -10.78
N ALA A 121 -1.59 12.56 -10.92
CA ALA A 121 -0.57 13.50 -10.45
C ALA A 121 -0.71 14.89 -11.09
N ASN A 122 -0.99 14.96 -12.40
CA ASN A 122 -1.26 16.22 -13.08
C ASN A 122 -2.59 16.85 -12.65
N VAL A 123 -3.62 16.04 -12.37
CA VAL A 123 -4.87 16.53 -11.76
C VAL A 123 -4.58 17.19 -10.41
N LEU A 124 -3.84 16.53 -9.52
CA LEU A 124 -3.48 17.10 -8.21
C LEU A 124 -2.69 18.42 -8.35
N ARG A 125 -1.70 18.48 -9.26
CA ARG A 125 -0.98 19.73 -9.56
C ARG A 125 -1.92 20.84 -10.04
N SER A 126 -2.89 20.51 -10.89
CA SER A 126 -3.87 21.48 -11.40
C SER A 126 -4.83 21.99 -10.32
N MET A 127 -5.09 21.18 -9.29
CA MET A 127 -5.81 21.56 -8.08
C MET A 127 -4.94 22.33 -7.07
N GLY A 128 -3.72 22.69 -7.46
CA GLY A 128 -2.83 23.53 -6.67
C GLY A 128 -1.96 22.79 -5.66
N VAL A 129 -1.93 21.45 -5.66
CA VAL A 129 -1.06 20.65 -4.79
C VAL A 129 0.40 20.82 -5.22
N ARG A 130 1.26 21.19 -4.26
CA ARG A 130 2.70 21.38 -4.45
C ARG A 130 3.50 20.41 -3.59
N LYS A 131 4.81 20.35 -3.85
CA LYS A 131 5.76 19.62 -2.99
C LYS A 131 5.61 20.08 -1.53
N GLY A 132 5.45 19.14 -0.61
CA GLY A 132 5.24 19.38 0.83
C GLY A 132 3.79 19.64 1.27
N ASP A 133 2.84 19.77 0.33
CA ASP A 133 1.42 19.85 0.68
C ASP A 133 0.89 18.49 1.14
N ARG A 134 -0.09 18.50 2.04
CA ARG A 134 -0.72 17.28 2.54
C ARG A 134 -2.04 17.00 1.82
N VAL A 135 -2.22 15.75 1.42
CA VAL A 135 -3.44 15.25 0.76
C VAL A 135 -4.01 14.12 1.60
N THR A 136 -5.20 14.31 2.17
CA THR A 136 -5.89 13.24 2.90
C THR A 136 -6.55 12.30 1.90
N ILE A 137 -6.40 10.99 2.09
CA ILE A 137 -7.04 9.97 1.25
C ILE A 137 -7.95 9.11 2.13
N TYR A 138 -9.24 9.08 1.84
CA TYR A 138 -10.26 8.34 2.58
C TYR A 138 -11.09 7.50 1.59
N MET A 139 -10.57 6.31 1.25
CA MET A 139 -11.11 5.43 0.20
C MET A 139 -11.16 3.98 0.67
N GLY A 140 -11.97 3.15 0.00
CA GLY A 140 -11.90 1.69 0.11
C GLY A 140 -10.73 1.10 -0.68
N ARG A 141 -10.59 -0.23 -0.65
CA ARG A 141 -9.53 -0.99 -1.33
C ARG A 141 -9.77 -1.10 -2.85
N VAL A 142 -9.67 0.03 -3.54
CA VAL A 142 -9.81 0.16 -4.99
C VAL A 142 -8.48 0.57 -5.63
N PRO A 143 -8.25 0.32 -6.94
CA PRO A 143 -7.03 0.74 -7.62
C PRO A 143 -6.75 2.25 -7.51
N GLU A 144 -7.78 3.07 -7.46
CA GLU A 144 -7.68 4.53 -7.34
C GLU A 144 -7.01 4.97 -6.04
N LEU A 145 -7.13 4.20 -4.95
CA LEU A 145 -6.38 4.45 -3.71
C LEU A 145 -4.87 4.30 -3.94
N VAL A 146 -4.46 3.24 -4.63
CA VAL A 146 -3.05 2.99 -4.99
C VAL A 146 -2.54 4.12 -5.90
N ILE A 147 -3.35 4.50 -6.90
CA ILE A 147 -3.03 5.59 -7.84
C ILE A 147 -2.87 6.91 -7.10
N ALA A 148 -3.76 7.24 -6.15
CA ALA A 148 -3.72 8.47 -5.37
C ALA A 148 -2.46 8.57 -4.49
N MET A 149 -2.10 7.48 -3.80
CA MET A 149 -0.87 7.41 -2.99
C MET A 149 0.38 7.63 -3.83
N LEU A 150 0.48 6.95 -4.98
CA LEU A 150 1.63 7.07 -5.89
C LEU A 150 1.69 8.44 -6.56
N ALA A 151 0.54 9.02 -6.92
CA ALA A 151 0.46 10.35 -7.52
C ALA A 151 0.95 11.44 -6.56
N CYS A 152 0.54 11.38 -5.29
CA CYS A 152 1.04 12.29 -4.26
C CYS A 152 2.56 12.17 -4.13
N ALA A 153 3.07 10.95 -3.96
CA ALA A 153 4.51 10.70 -3.84
C ALA A 153 5.29 11.16 -5.09
N LYS A 154 4.72 11.01 -6.29
CA LYS A 154 5.34 11.42 -7.56
C LYS A 154 5.58 12.93 -7.62
N ILE A 155 4.66 13.74 -7.12
CA ILE A 155 4.73 15.20 -7.14
C ILE A 155 5.32 15.81 -5.86
N GLY A 156 5.80 14.96 -4.95
CA GLY A 156 6.38 15.37 -3.67
C GLY A 156 5.36 15.84 -2.64
N ALA A 157 4.07 15.52 -2.83
CA ALA A 157 3.03 15.74 -1.83
C ALA A 157 3.05 14.62 -0.79
N ILE A 158 2.65 14.97 0.43
CA ILE A 158 2.63 14.09 1.60
C ILE A 158 1.21 13.55 1.73
N HIS A 159 0.98 12.30 1.33
CA HIS A 159 -0.35 11.74 1.50
C HIS A 159 -0.59 11.31 2.96
N SER A 160 -1.85 11.39 3.38
CA SER A 160 -2.34 10.98 4.70
C SER A 160 -3.54 10.06 4.50
N VAL A 161 -3.28 8.76 4.42
CA VAL A 161 -4.35 7.77 4.23
C VAL A 161 -5.06 7.52 5.56
N VAL A 162 -6.38 7.60 5.53
CA VAL A 162 -7.26 7.31 6.66
C VAL A 162 -8.14 6.14 6.29
N TYR A 163 -8.17 5.12 7.16
CA TYR A 163 -8.98 3.92 6.93
C TYR A 163 -10.46 4.29 6.71
N GLY A 164 -11.04 3.83 5.60
CA GLY A 164 -12.42 4.13 5.18
C GLY A 164 -13.52 3.65 6.14
N GLY A 165 -13.19 2.95 7.23
CA GLY A 165 -14.13 2.60 8.29
C GLY A 165 -14.13 3.54 9.50
N PHE A 166 -13.33 4.62 9.50
CA PHE A 166 -13.31 5.60 10.59
C PHE A 166 -14.47 6.58 10.52
N SER A 167 -14.88 7.10 11.67
CA SER A 167 -15.94 8.11 11.79
C SER A 167 -15.51 9.47 11.26
N GLU A 168 -16.49 10.33 11.04
CA GLU A 168 -16.33 11.72 10.61
C GLU A 168 -15.47 12.53 11.59
N HIS A 169 -15.60 12.28 12.90
CA HIS A 169 -14.77 12.89 13.93
C HIS A 169 -13.30 12.46 13.81
N ALA A 170 -13.07 11.15 13.67
CA ALA A 170 -11.72 10.61 13.53
C ALA A 170 -11.05 11.08 12.23
N LEU A 171 -11.82 11.27 11.16
CA LEU A 171 -11.35 11.85 9.90
C LEU A 171 -11.03 13.35 10.07
N ALA A 172 -11.94 14.13 10.66
CA ALA A 172 -11.77 15.57 10.87
C ALA A 172 -10.51 15.89 11.69
N ASP A 173 -10.27 15.19 12.80
CA ASP A 173 -9.08 15.38 13.63
C ASP A 173 -7.77 15.17 12.86
N ARG A 174 -7.77 14.22 11.91
CA ARG A 174 -6.59 13.90 11.08
C ARG A 174 -6.39 14.90 9.95
N ILE A 175 -7.49 15.38 9.35
CA ILE A 175 -7.45 16.47 8.35
C ILE A 175 -6.87 17.73 9.00
N GLU A 176 -7.35 18.06 10.21
CA GLU A 176 -6.89 19.20 10.99
C GLU A 176 -5.41 19.07 11.31
N ASP A 177 -4.97 17.97 11.93
CA ASP A 177 -3.57 17.81 12.32
C ASP A 177 -2.62 17.79 11.11
N ALA A 178 -3.02 17.14 10.00
CA ALA A 178 -2.24 17.12 8.77
C ALA A 178 -2.28 18.47 8.02
N GLN A 179 -3.20 19.36 8.38
CA GLN A 179 -3.48 20.61 7.65
C GLN A 179 -3.70 20.33 6.16
N SER A 180 -4.52 19.34 5.83
CA SER A 180 -4.73 18.88 4.46
C SER A 180 -5.76 19.75 3.75
N ARG A 181 -5.38 20.34 2.62
CA ARG A 181 -6.26 21.22 1.80
C ARG A 181 -7.04 20.45 0.75
N VAL A 182 -6.60 19.23 0.42
CA VAL A 182 -7.24 18.35 -0.55
C VAL A 182 -7.59 17.03 0.13
N VAL A 183 -8.83 16.58 -0.09
CA VAL A 183 -9.31 15.25 0.31
C VAL A 183 -9.64 14.44 -0.95
N VAL A 184 -9.12 13.23 -1.04
CA VAL A 184 -9.49 12.25 -2.08
C VAL A 184 -10.35 11.17 -1.44
N THR A 185 -11.53 10.92 -1.98
CA THR A 185 -12.48 9.94 -1.47
C THR A 185 -13.25 9.26 -2.59
N GLN A 186 -14.27 8.47 -2.24
CA GLN A 186 -15.20 7.87 -3.19
C GLN A 186 -16.64 8.01 -2.69
N ASP A 187 -17.61 7.84 -3.58
CA ASP A 187 -19.05 7.91 -3.27
C ASP A 187 -19.41 6.96 -2.12
N ALA A 188 -19.07 5.68 -2.27
CA ALA A 188 -19.28 4.61 -1.30
C ALA A 188 -18.33 3.44 -1.56
N SER A 189 -18.31 2.46 -0.65
CA SER A 189 -17.62 1.18 -0.83
C SER A 189 -18.58 0.01 -0.70
N TRP A 190 -18.19 -1.15 -1.24
CA TRP A 190 -18.83 -2.42 -0.90
C TRP A 190 -18.17 -3.06 0.32
N LEU A 191 -18.99 -3.53 1.26
CA LEU A 191 -18.54 -4.41 2.34
C LEU A 191 -19.65 -5.39 2.73
N ARG A 192 -19.38 -6.69 2.61
CA ARG A 192 -20.34 -7.78 2.84
C ARG A 192 -21.63 -7.61 2.04
N GLY A 193 -21.52 -7.10 0.82
CA GLY A 193 -22.67 -6.82 -0.06
C GLY A 193 -23.51 -5.63 0.37
N GLN A 194 -23.03 -4.81 1.31
CA GLN A 194 -23.67 -3.58 1.76
C GLN A 194 -22.88 -2.35 1.29
N ILE A 195 -23.58 -1.23 1.18
CA ILE A 195 -23.01 0.07 0.85
C ILE A 195 -22.47 0.74 2.13
N VAL A 196 -21.22 1.19 2.09
CA VAL A 196 -20.59 2.03 3.11
C VAL A 196 -20.45 3.45 2.55
N GLU A 197 -21.22 4.42 3.08
CA GLU A 197 -21.36 5.78 2.56
C GLU A 197 -20.15 6.69 2.87
N LEU A 198 -19.02 6.51 2.17
CA LEU A 198 -17.80 7.26 2.44
C LEU A 198 -17.93 8.78 2.21
N LYS A 199 -18.57 9.21 1.12
CA LYS A 199 -18.72 10.64 0.83
C LYS A 199 -19.52 11.39 1.89
N LYS A 200 -20.51 10.72 2.51
CA LYS A 200 -21.29 11.28 3.62
C LYS A 200 -20.41 11.55 4.85
N VAL A 201 -19.52 10.62 5.19
CA VAL A 201 -18.56 10.81 6.29
C VAL A 201 -17.60 11.97 5.98
N VAL A 202 -17.15 12.09 4.73
CA VAL A 202 -16.29 13.20 4.29
C VAL A 202 -17.01 14.54 4.37
N ASP A 203 -18.27 14.64 3.97
CA ASP A 203 -19.03 15.90 4.08
C ASP A 203 -19.14 16.39 5.52
N GLU A 204 -19.45 15.48 6.45
CA GLU A 204 -19.53 15.83 7.89
C GLU A 204 -18.16 16.21 8.47
N ALA A 205 -17.08 15.55 8.03
CA ALA A 205 -15.72 15.88 8.48
C ALA A 205 -15.25 17.24 7.93
N VAL A 206 -15.46 17.48 6.63
CA VAL A 206 -15.05 18.72 5.94
C VAL A 206 -15.85 19.93 6.42
N HIS A 207 -17.12 19.75 6.79
CA HIS A 207 -17.91 20.84 7.41
C HIS A 207 -17.26 21.38 8.70
N ARG A 208 -16.55 20.52 9.44
CA ARG A 208 -15.80 20.90 10.65
C ARG A 208 -14.42 21.45 10.34
N GLN A 209 -13.91 21.24 9.13
CA GLN A 209 -12.53 21.51 8.74
C GLN A 209 -12.49 22.42 7.49
N PRO A 210 -12.71 23.73 7.64
CA PRO A 210 -12.80 24.68 6.53
C PRO A 210 -11.47 24.89 5.77
N ILE A 211 -10.38 24.27 6.22
CA ILE A 211 -9.10 24.22 5.50
C ILE A 211 -9.17 23.40 4.21
N VAL A 212 -10.16 22.51 4.08
CA VAL A 212 -10.33 21.69 2.88
C VAL A 212 -10.98 22.51 1.78
N GLU A 213 -10.23 22.73 0.72
CA GLU A 213 -10.64 23.53 -0.45
C GLU A 213 -11.14 22.65 -1.60
N THR A 214 -10.69 21.39 -1.67
CA THR A 214 -11.01 20.49 -2.77
C THR A 214 -11.28 19.08 -2.25
N VAL A 215 -12.38 18.49 -2.70
CA VAL A 215 -12.70 17.08 -2.49
C VAL A 215 -12.81 16.39 -3.85
N ILE A 216 -11.94 15.43 -4.11
CA ILE A 216 -11.99 14.61 -5.34
C ILE A 216 -12.70 13.30 -5.01
N VAL A 217 -13.79 13.00 -5.72
CA VAL A 217 -14.68 11.87 -5.43
C VAL A 217 -14.63 10.86 -6.56
N PHE A 218 -14.20 9.64 -6.27
CA PHE A 218 -14.32 8.51 -7.19
C PHE A 218 -15.73 7.90 -7.15
N LYS A 219 -16.28 7.55 -8.31
CA LYS A 219 -17.61 6.94 -8.41
C LYS A 219 -17.46 5.42 -8.44
N ARG A 220 -17.41 4.79 -7.25
CA ARG A 220 -17.19 3.35 -7.09
C ARG A 220 -18.47 2.55 -7.20
N THR A 221 -19.54 2.98 -6.53
CA THR A 221 -20.80 2.22 -6.42
C THR A 221 -21.91 2.82 -7.28
N GLY A 222 -21.81 4.11 -7.61
CA GLY A 222 -22.90 4.86 -8.23
C GLY A 222 -24.01 5.25 -7.24
N HIS A 223 -23.79 5.07 -5.93
CA HIS A 223 -24.69 5.53 -4.88
C HIS A 223 -24.89 7.04 -4.98
N GLY A 224 -26.13 7.49 -4.78
CA GLY A 224 -26.46 8.91 -4.85
C GLY A 224 -25.79 9.68 -3.71
N VAL A 225 -24.89 10.61 -4.04
CA VAL A 225 -24.18 11.43 -3.05
C VAL A 225 -24.32 12.91 -3.38
N LYS A 226 -24.28 13.75 -2.33
CA LYS A 226 -24.24 15.20 -2.48
C LYS A 226 -22.86 15.63 -2.97
N MET A 227 -22.82 16.51 -3.96
CA MET A 227 -21.61 17.14 -4.49
C MET A 227 -21.74 18.66 -4.30
N GLU A 228 -20.83 19.26 -3.53
CA GLU A 228 -20.80 20.70 -3.27
C GLU A 228 -20.09 21.45 -4.40
N GLN A 229 -20.83 22.31 -5.10
CA GLN A 229 -20.29 23.07 -6.24
C GLN A 229 -19.11 23.95 -5.81
N GLY A 230 -18.01 23.87 -6.56
CA GLY A 230 -16.79 24.63 -6.28
C GLY A 230 -15.79 23.93 -5.36
N ARG A 231 -16.22 22.93 -4.58
CA ARG A 231 -15.38 22.12 -3.70
C ARG A 231 -15.21 20.68 -4.18
N ASP A 232 -16.32 20.05 -4.59
CA ASP A 232 -16.35 18.63 -4.91
C ASP A 232 -16.27 18.38 -6.42
N TYR A 233 -15.38 17.49 -6.84
CA TYR A 233 -15.15 17.15 -8.24
C TYR A 233 -15.12 15.63 -8.44
N TRP A 234 -15.74 15.16 -9.51
CA TRP A 234 -15.67 13.74 -9.87
C TRP A 234 -14.30 13.37 -10.43
N TRP A 235 -13.71 12.31 -9.90
CA TRP A 235 -12.43 11.76 -10.35
C TRP A 235 -12.43 11.48 -11.86
N HIS A 236 -13.46 10.82 -12.39
CA HIS A 236 -13.52 10.41 -13.79
C HIS A 236 -13.68 11.60 -14.74
N ASP A 237 -14.38 12.66 -14.31
CA ASP A 237 -14.48 13.90 -15.08
C ASP A 237 -13.10 14.58 -15.15
N LEU A 238 -12.41 14.72 -14.01
CA LEU A 238 -11.06 15.30 -13.97
C LEU A 238 -10.06 14.50 -14.79
N MET A 239 -10.12 13.18 -14.74
CA MET A 239 -9.25 12.27 -15.51
C MET A 239 -9.55 12.29 -17.02
N GLY A 240 -10.73 12.78 -17.42
CA GLY A 240 -11.11 12.98 -18.82
C GLY A 240 -10.68 14.34 -19.40
N LEU A 241 -10.25 15.28 -18.55
CA LEU A 241 -9.80 16.59 -18.99
C LEU A 241 -8.40 16.52 -19.65
N PRO A 242 -8.07 17.45 -20.58
CA PRO A 242 -6.74 17.50 -21.19
C PRO A 242 -5.58 17.66 -20.19
N ILE A 243 -5.85 18.24 -19.02
CA ILE A 243 -4.86 18.40 -17.95
C ILE A 243 -4.41 17.05 -17.36
N ALA A 244 -5.25 16.02 -17.42
CA ALA A 244 -4.93 14.65 -17.03
C ALA A 244 -4.10 13.97 -18.13
N SER A 245 -2.93 14.56 -18.40
CA SER A 245 -1.95 14.06 -19.35
C SER A 245 -1.15 12.90 -18.75
N PRO A 246 -0.82 11.84 -19.52
CA PRO A 246 0.05 10.77 -19.05
C PRO A 246 1.53 11.21 -18.97
N GLN A 247 1.88 12.39 -19.46
CA GLN A 247 3.20 12.98 -19.26
C GLN A 247 3.24 13.78 -17.96
N CYS A 248 3.89 13.22 -16.93
CA CYS A 248 4.09 13.89 -15.66
C CYS A 248 5.53 13.66 -15.20
N GLU A 249 6.29 14.75 -15.02
CA GLU A 249 7.64 14.67 -14.47
C GLU A 249 7.59 14.31 -12.99
N THR A 250 8.44 13.36 -12.60
CA THR A 250 8.62 12.98 -11.20
C THR A 250 9.44 14.04 -10.47
N GLU A 251 8.94 14.52 -9.34
CA GLU A 251 9.65 15.44 -8.46
C GLU A 251 10.90 14.78 -7.87
N VAL A 252 12.03 15.49 -7.88
CA VAL A 252 13.27 15.04 -7.24
C VAL A 252 13.20 15.36 -5.74
N MET A 253 13.12 14.32 -4.92
CA MET A 253 12.98 14.44 -3.47
C MET A 253 14.31 14.19 -2.77
N ASP A 254 14.55 14.86 -1.65
CA ASP A 254 15.57 14.44 -0.71
C ASP A 254 15.20 13.09 -0.09
N ALA A 255 16.20 12.27 0.27
CA ALA A 255 16.00 11.02 1.00
C ALA A 255 15.15 11.24 2.28
N GLU A 256 15.33 12.39 2.93
CA GLU A 256 14.67 12.78 4.16
C GLU A 256 13.43 13.68 3.95
N ASP A 257 13.03 13.94 2.70
CA ASP A 257 11.76 14.61 2.47
C ASP A 257 10.59 13.71 2.94
N PRO A 258 9.56 14.27 3.59
CA PRO A 258 8.39 13.50 4.00
C PRO A 258 7.66 12.87 2.81
N LEU A 259 7.34 11.58 2.94
CA LEU A 259 6.58 10.81 1.97
C LEU A 259 5.10 10.75 2.34
N PHE A 260 4.81 10.37 3.59
CA PHE A 260 3.44 10.23 4.08
C PHE A 260 3.35 10.46 5.59
N ILE A 261 2.13 10.74 6.04
CA ILE A 261 1.75 10.75 7.45
C ILE A 261 0.71 9.64 7.66
N LEU A 262 0.95 8.74 8.59
CA LEU A 262 0.00 7.69 8.95
C LEU A 262 -0.37 7.79 10.43
N TYR A 263 -1.64 8.08 10.68
CA TYR A 263 -2.13 8.31 12.03
C TYR A 263 -2.36 7.01 12.79
N THR A 264 -1.80 6.93 13.99
CA THR A 264 -1.99 5.81 14.92
C THR A 264 -2.82 6.22 16.13
N SER A 265 -3.46 5.25 16.78
CA SER A 265 -4.17 5.47 18.05
C SER A 265 -3.16 5.81 19.15
N GLY A 266 -3.06 7.07 19.52
CA GLY A 266 -2.25 7.52 20.64
C GLY A 266 -2.87 7.12 21.98
N THR A 267 -2.05 6.88 22.99
CA THR A 267 -2.49 6.66 24.39
C THR A 267 -3.16 7.89 25.03
N THR A 268 -3.00 9.06 24.41
CA THR A 268 -3.38 10.39 24.95
C THR A 268 -4.62 10.99 24.28
N GLY A 269 -5.41 10.20 23.55
CA GLY A 269 -6.67 10.62 22.92
C GLY A 269 -6.54 11.34 21.57
N LYS A 270 -5.53 12.21 21.37
CA LYS A 270 -5.25 12.81 20.05
C LYS A 270 -4.49 11.83 19.14
N PRO A 271 -4.87 11.71 17.85
CA PRO A 271 -4.17 10.83 16.91
C PRO A 271 -2.74 11.34 16.68
N LYS A 272 -1.76 10.42 16.62
CA LYS A 272 -0.35 10.76 16.39
C LYS A 272 0.03 10.44 14.94
N GLY A 273 0.39 11.46 14.18
CA GLY A 273 0.85 11.32 12.80
C GLY A 273 2.28 10.77 12.76
N VAL A 274 2.42 9.50 12.37
CA VAL A 274 3.74 8.89 12.13
C VAL A 274 4.21 9.28 10.75
N LEU A 275 5.35 9.95 10.66
CA LEU A 275 5.93 10.41 9.41
C LEU A 275 6.99 9.42 8.93
N HIS A 276 6.94 9.08 7.64
CA HIS A 276 8.01 8.35 6.96
C HIS A 276 8.55 9.19 5.80
N THR A 277 9.85 9.04 5.52
CA THR A 277 10.57 9.76 4.45
C THR A 277 10.76 8.87 3.22
N HIS A 278 11.12 9.47 2.08
CA HIS A 278 11.26 8.75 0.82
C HIS A 278 12.37 7.69 0.82
N GLY A 279 13.56 8.03 1.32
CA GLY A 279 14.80 7.25 1.16
C GLY A 279 14.82 5.99 2.03
N GLY A 280 14.83 6.16 3.35
CA GLY A 280 14.91 5.02 4.29
C GLY A 280 13.75 4.04 4.11
N TYR A 281 12.53 4.56 3.92
CA TYR A 281 11.33 3.73 3.82
C TYR A 281 11.33 2.80 2.60
N GLN A 282 11.69 3.30 1.41
CA GLN A 282 11.71 2.46 0.20
C GLN A 282 12.79 1.37 0.27
N VAL A 283 13.96 1.68 0.84
CA VAL A 283 15.07 0.72 0.99
C VAL A 283 14.64 -0.39 1.94
N TYR A 284 14.12 -0.02 3.11
CA TYR A 284 13.71 -0.98 4.12
C TYR A 284 12.58 -1.88 3.62
N THR A 285 11.47 -1.31 3.15
CA THR A 285 10.26 -2.08 2.81
C THR A 285 10.46 -2.99 1.59
N SER A 286 11.23 -2.54 0.58
CA SER A 286 11.55 -3.40 -0.57
C SER A 286 12.50 -4.54 -0.18
N THR A 287 13.46 -4.29 0.70
CA THR A 287 14.36 -5.33 1.23
C THR A 287 13.57 -6.37 2.03
N THR A 288 12.70 -5.95 2.95
CA THR A 288 11.93 -6.88 3.78
C THR A 288 10.95 -7.70 2.95
N LEU A 289 10.25 -7.10 1.98
CA LEU A 289 9.37 -7.87 1.12
C LEU A 289 10.14 -8.90 0.28
N LYS A 290 11.26 -8.50 -0.32
CA LYS A 290 12.10 -9.40 -1.13
C LYS A 290 12.60 -10.59 -0.33
N TRP A 291 13.02 -10.38 0.92
CA TRP A 291 13.69 -11.41 1.70
C TRP A 291 12.75 -12.23 2.59
N VAL A 292 11.77 -11.60 3.23
CA VAL A 292 10.82 -12.28 4.13
C VAL A 292 9.76 -13.04 3.33
N PHE A 293 9.28 -12.46 2.24
CA PHE A 293 8.29 -13.08 1.36
C PHE A 293 8.91 -13.69 0.11
N ASP A 294 10.23 -13.64 -0.02
CA ASP A 294 10.98 -14.29 -1.09
C ASP A 294 10.47 -13.91 -2.50
N VAL A 295 9.92 -12.70 -2.68
CA VAL A 295 9.13 -12.35 -3.88
C VAL A 295 9.98 -12.40 -5.16
N ASN A 296 9.48 -13.12 -6.16
CA ASN A 296 10.07 -13.29 -7.48
C ASN A 296 9.22 -12.62 -8.59
N ASP A 297 9.78 -12.57 -9.80
CA ASP A 297 9.12 -11.91 -10.93
C ASP A 297 7.87 -12.65 -11.43
N ASP A 298 7.74 -13.94 -11.18
CA ASP A 298 6.62 -14.78 -11.58
C ASP A 298 5.55 -14.92 -10.50
N ASP A 299 5.78 -14.37 -9.30
CA ASP A 299 4.81 -14.42 -8.21
C ASP A 299 3.59 -13.52 -8.43
N ARG A 300 2.46 -14.02 -7.93
CA ARG A 300 1.25 -13.24 -7.69
C ARG A 300 1.08 -13.09 -6.18
N TYR A 301 1.39 -11.90 -5.71
CA TYR A 301 1.48 -11.59 -4.30
C TYR A 301 0.20 -10.89 -3.81
N TRP A 302 -0.45 -11.45 -2.78
CA TRP A 302 -1.65 -10.90 -2.17
C TRP A 302 -1.41 -10.54 -0.71
N CYS A 303 -1.38 -9.24 -0.41
CA CYS A 303 -1.56 -8.75 0.96
C CYS A 303 -3.03 -8.37 1.16
N ALA A 304 -3.71 -9.09 2.06
CA ALA A 304 -5.13 -8.91 2.34
C ALA A 304 -5.42 -7.82 3.39
N ALA A 305 -4.44 -6.96 3.67
CA ALA A 305 -4.59 -5.81 4.55
C ALA A 305 -5.34 -4.65 3.85
N ASP A 306 -5.32 -3.49 4.48
CA ASP A 306 -5.88 -2.25 3.94
C ASP A 306 -4.79 -1.16 3.93
N PRO A 307 -4.65 -0.34 2.86
CA PRO A 307 -3.71 0.78 2.85
C PRO A 307 -4.01 1.86 3.89
N GLY A 308 -5.16 1.85 4.58
CA GLY A 308 -5.36 2.64 5.81
C GLY A 308 -4.45 2.23 6.98
N TRP A 309 -3.71 1.13 6.86
CA TRP A 309 -2.71 0.66 7.83
C TRP A 309 -1.31 0.59 7.22
N ILE A 310 -0.29 0.50 8.08
CA ILE A 310 1.11 0.45 7.64
C ILE A 310 1.41 -0.79 6.80
N THR A 311 0.72 -1.91 7.06
CA THR A 311 0.85 -3.14 6.26
C THR A 311 0.46 -2.88 4.80
N GLY A 312 -0.63 -2.16 4.55
CA GLY A 312 -1.05 -1.85 3.18
C GLY A 312 -0.16 -0.80 2.51
N HIS A 313 0.32 0.20 3.26
CA HIS A 313 1.33 1.13 2.72
C HIS A 313 2.56 0.38 2.22
N SER A 314 3.18 -0.38 3.12
CA SER A 314 4.46 -1.05 2.86
C SER A 314 4.29 -2.19 1.87
N TYR A 315 3.25 -3.01 2.05
CA TYR A 315 3.17 -4.34 1.46
C TYR A 315 1.92 -4.55 0.59
N ILE A 316 1.13 -3.54 0.26
CA ILE A 316 0.21 -3.56 -0.90
C ILE A 316 0.75 -2.62 -1.98
N VAL A 317 1.16 -1.41 -1.59
CA VAL A 317 1.52 -0.35 -2.54
C VAL A 317 3.02 -0.34 -2.81
N TYR A 318 3.84 0.08 -1.83
CA TYR A 318 5.19 0.49 -2.12
C TYR A 318 6.13 -0.66 -2.47
N ALA A 319 6.38 -1.59 -1.54
CA ALA A 319 7.38 -2.62 -1.75
C ALA A 319 7.09 -3.54 -2.95
N PRO A 320 5.85 -4.03 -3.18
CA PRO A 320 5.59 -4.89 -4.33
C PRO A 320 5.85 -4.17 -5.65
N LEU A 321 5.41 -2.91 -5.75
CA LEU A 321 5.60 -2.12 -6.97
C LEU A 321 7.08 -1.77 -7.18
N ILE A 322 7.83 -1.42 -6.12
CA ILE A 322 9.28 -1.21 -6.19
C ILE A 322 9.99 -2.47 -6.68
N LEU A 323 9.61 -3.66 -6.20
CA LEU A 323 10.26 -4.89 -6.63
C LEU A 323 9.88 -5.32 -8.06
N GLY A 324 8.88 -4.68 -8.67
CA GLY A 324 8.37 -5.09 -9.98
C GLY A 324 7.38 -6.25 -9.91
N ALA A 325 6.84 -6.59 -8.74
CA ALA A 325 5.98 -7.75 -8.51
C ALA A 325 4.56 -7.55 -9.05
N THR A 326 3.82 -8.65 -9.26
CA THR A 326 2.39 -8.59 -9.57
C THR A 326 1.59 -8.68 -8.27
N GLY A 327 0.98 -7.57 -7.86
CA GLY A 327 0.11 -7.50 -6.68
C GLY A 327 -1.33 -7.89 -6.98
N PHE A 328 -2.00 -8.49 -5.99
CA PHE A 328 -3.45 -8.70 -5.99
C PHE A 328 -4.11 -7.87 -4.89
N LEU A 329 -5.16 -7.13 -5.25
CA LEU A 329 -5.96 -6.31 -4.33
C LEU A 329 -7.42 -6.75 -4.38
N TYR A 330 -8.02 -6.99 -3.22
CA TYR A 330 -9.43 -7.36 -3.10
C TYR A 330 -10.17 -6.34 -2.23
N GLU A 331 -11.30 -5.86 -2.75
CA GLU A 331 -12.09 -4.85 -2.06
C GLU A 331 -12.84 -5.41 -0.85
N GLY A 332 -13.43 -6.60 -0.98
CA GLY A 332 -14.50 -7.07 -0.10
C GLY A 332 -14.07 -7.82 1.16
N ALA A 333 -15.05 -8.47 1.79
CA ALA A 333 -14.84 -9.32 2.96
C ALA A 333 -14.40 -10.75 2.58
N PRO A 334 -13.61 -11.43 3.44
CA PRO A 334 -13.12 -12.80 3.19
C PRO A 334 -14.20 -13.87 3.11
N ASN A 335 -15.41 -13.56 3.60
CA ASN A 335 -16.48 -14.52 3.78
C ASN A 335 -17.77 -14.17 3.04
N HIS A 336 -17.72 -13.21 2.11
CA HIS A 336 -18.87 -12.79 1.33
C HIS A 336 -18.69 -13.12 -0.17
N PRO A 337 -19.71 -13.67 -0.86
CA PRO A 337 -21.02 -14.10 -0.34
C PRO A 337 -20.95 -15.37 0.53
N TYR A 338 -19.85 -16.12 0.42
CA TYR A 338 -19.61 -17.36 1.17
C TYR A 338 -18.16 -17.40 1.68
N PRO A 339 -17.85 -18.18 2.73
CA PRO A 339 -16.50 -18.34 3.30
C PRO A 339 -15.51 -19.10 2.40
N ASN A 340 -15.82 -19.25 1.10
CA ASN A 340 -14.90 -19.73 0.08
C ASN A 340 -14.21 -18.62 -0.71
N ARG A 341 -14.56 -17.36 -0.46
CA ARG A 341 -14.25 -16.23 -1.34
C ARG A 341 -12.75 -16.10 -1.62
N TRP A 342 -11.91 -16.17 -0.59
CA TRP A 342 -10.46 -16.10 -0.74
C TRP A 342 -9.86 -17.32 -1.45
N TRP A 343 -10.31 -18.52 -1.10
CA TRP A 343 -9.81 -19.77 -1.70
C TRP A 343 -10.11 -19.83 -3.19
N LYS A 344 -11.31 -19.39 -3.59
CA LYS A 344 -11.69 -19.23 -5.00
C LYS A 344 -10.76 -18.26 -5.74
N MET A 345 -10.40 -17.14 -5.14
CA MET A 345 -9.47 -16.18 -5.76
C MET A 345 -8.07 -16.76 -5.89
N ILE A 346 -7.59 -17.46 -4.86
CA ILE A 346 -6.27 -18.09 -4.88
C ILE A 346 -6.18 -19.07 -6.04
N GLU A 347 -7.16 -19.95 -6.19
CA GLU A 347 -7.25 -20.91 -7.29
C GLU A 347 -7.38 -20.20 -8.66
N TYR A 348 -8.33 -19.27 -8.79
CA TYR A 348 -8.64 -18.61 -10.06
C TYR A 348 -7.48 -17.75 -10.58
N TYR A 349 -6.86 -16.98 -9.69
CA TYR A 349 -5.74 -16.11 -10.03
C TYR A 349 -4.38 -16.77 -9.82
N GLY A 350 -4.29 -18.02 -9.39
CA GLY A 350 -3.01 -18.68 -9.13
C GLY A 350 -2.12 -17.86 -8.18
N ILE A 351 -2.69 -17.38 -7.07
CA ILE A 351 -1.96 -16.59 -6.08
C ILE A 351 -0.90 -17.46 -5.44
N SER A 352 0.35 -16.99 -5.41
CA SER A 352 1.50 -17.74 -4.90
C SER A 352 1.89 -17.36 -3.48
N ILE A 353 1.59 -16.12 -3.07
CA ILE A 353 1.90 -15.63 -1.73
C ILE A 353 0.66 -14.95 -1.16
N LEU A 354 0.25 -15.35 0.05
CA LEU A 354 -0.82 -14.70 0.81
C LEU A 354 -0.26 -14.14 2.11
N TYR A 355 -0.50 -12.85 2.37
CA TYR A 355 -0.16 -12.17 3.60
C TYR A 355 -1.42 -11.61 4.26
N THR A 356 -1.74 -12.09 5.47
CA THR A 356 -3.00 -11.74 6.15
C THR A 356 -2.85 -11.66 7.67
N ALA A 357 -3.90 -11.25 8.37
CA ALA A 357 -3.92 -11.16 9.82
C ALA A 357 -4.48 -12.45 10.46
N PRO A 358 -3.99 -12.89 11.63
CA PRO A 358 -4.57 -14.00 12.39
C PRO A 358 -6.07 -13.87 12.63
N THR A 359 -6.59 -12.65 12.86
CA THR A 359 -8.03 -12.41 12.99
C THR A 359 -8.82 -12.87 11.77
N ALA A 360 -8.31 -12.65 10.55
CA ALA A 360 -8.96 -13.14 9.33
C ALA A 360 -8.90 -14.67 9.26
N ILE A 361 -7.74 -15.27 9.59
CA ILE A 361 -7.55 -16.72 9.62
C ILE A 361 -8.53 -17.36 10.61
N ARG A 362 -8.55 -16.91 11.87
CA ARG A 362 -9.48 -17.40 12.91
C ARG A 362 -10.94 -17.17 12.51
N GLY A 363 -11.23 -16.06 11.84
CA GLY A 363 -12.56 -15.76 11.31
C GLY A 363 -13.03 -16.80 10.29
N LEU A 364 -12.13 -17.24 9.40
CA LEU A 364 -12.42 -18.26 8.39
C LEU A 364 -12.42 -19.69 8.96
N MET A 365 -11.54 -19.99 9.93
CA MET A 365 -11.45 -21.31 10.57
C MET A 365 -12.79 -21.76 11.19
N ARG A 366 -13.60 -20.83 11.67
CA ARG A 366 -14.94 -21.10 12.25
C ARG A 366 -15.90 -21.78 11.28
N PHE A 367 -15.66 -21.69 9.97
CA PHE A 367 -16.50 -22.32 8.96
C PHE A 367 -16.07 -23.75 8.60
N GLY A 368 -14.94 -24.23 9.14
CA GLY A 368 -14.40 -25.56 8.92
C GLY A 368 -13.58 -25.71 7.63
N GLU A 369 -12.79 -26.79 7.58
CA GLU A 369 -11.79 -27.07 6.53
C GLU A 369 -12.41 -27.45 5.16
N ALA A 370 -13.70 -27.78 5.13
CA ALA A 370 -14.39 -28.13 3.90
C ALA A 370 -14.41 -26.99 2.86
N TRP A 371 -14.24 -25.73 3.27
CA TRP A 371 -14.19 -24.59 2.37
C TRP A 371 -12.86 -24.48 1.61
N PRO A 372 -11.68 -24.42 2.26
CA PRO A 372 -10.41 -24.44 1.54
C PRO A 372 -10.20 -25.76 0.77
N ASN A 373 -10.62 -26.91 1.31
CA ASN A 373 -10.43 -28.22 0.66
C ASN A 373 -11.21 -28.43 -0.65
N ARG A 374 -12.06 -27.48 -1.04
CA ARG A 374 -12.79 -27.49 -2.32
C ARG A 374 -12.03 -26.82 -3.47
N HIS A 375 -10.89 -26.20 -3.18
CA HIS A 375 -10.14 -25.40 -4.13
C HIS A 375 -8.74 -25.97 -4.30
N ASN A 376 -8.20 -25.87 -5.52
CA ASN A 376 -6.79 -26.12 -5.73
C ASN A 376 -5.96 -24.92 -5.23
N LEU A 377 -5.29 -25.11 -4.10
CA LEU A 377 -4.43 -24.10 -3.47
C LEU A 377 -2.93 -24.34 -3.74
N SER A 378 -2.58 -25.25 -4.68
CA SER A 378 -1.20 -25.66 -4.93
C SER A 378 -0.30 -24.56 -5.51
N SER A 379 -0.85 -23.42 -5.93
CA SER A 379 -0.07 -22.26 -6.33
C SER A 379 0.62 -21.58 -5.16
N LEU A 380 0.06 -21.69 -3.94
CA LEU A 380 0.62 -21.08 -2.75
C LEU A 380 1.95 -21.74 -2.37
N ARG A 381 2.98 -20.91 -2.20
CA ARG A 381 4.29 -21.33 -1.70
C ARG A 381 4.66 -20.69 -0.36
N LEU A 382 4.05 -19.54 -0.02
CA LEU A 382 4.35 -18.82 1.21
C LEU A 382 3.10 -18.15 1.80
N LEU A 383 2.90 -18.34 3.10
CA LEU A 383 1.82 -17.75 3.89
C LEU A 383 2.41 -16.86 4.99
N GLY A 384 2.09 -15.57 4.96
CA GLY A 384 2.49 -14.62 5.99
C GLY A 384 1.35 -14.28 6.95
N SER A 385 1.74 -13.97 8.19
CA SER A 385 0.86 -13.53 9.26
C SER A 385 1.35 -12.21 9.86
N VAL A 386 0.44 -11.28 10.20
CA VAL A 386 0.81 -9.97 10.79
C VAL A 386 -0.28 -9.37 11.68
N GLY A 387 0.16 -8.52 12.59
CA GLY A 387 -0.69 -7.63 13.39
C GLY A 387 -0.91 -8.10 14.82
N GLU A 388 -0.83 -9.40 15.05
CA GLU A 388 -1.01 -10.02 16.37
C GLU A 388 -0.36 -11.42 16.40
N PRO A 389 -0.16 -12.02 17.58
CA PRO A 389 0.27 -13.42 17.68
C PRO A 389 -0.69 -14.37 16.95
N ILE A 390 -0.11 -15.33 16.23
CA ILE A 390 -0.84 -16.46 15.63
C ILE A 390 -0.95 -17.56 16.69
N ASN A 391 -2.19 -17.95 17.03
CA ASN A 391 -2.52 -18.87 18.12
C ASN A 391 -2.92 -20.24 17.59
#